data_AF-A0A9P9DAM2-F1
#
_entry.id   AF-A0A9P9DAM2-F1
#
_cell.length_a   1.000
_cell.length_b   1.000
_cell.length_c   1.000
_cell.angle_alpha   90.00
_cell.angle_beta   90.00
_cell.angle_gamma   90.00
#
_symmetry.space_group_name_H-M   'P 1'
#
loop_
_entity.id
_entity.type
_entity.pdbx_description
1 polymer ?
#
loop_
_entity_poly.entity_id
_entity_poly.type
_entity_poly.pdbx_seq_one_letter_code
_entity_poly.pdbx_strand_id
1 'polypeptide(L)'
;MTSLFLHPPYAEDQPSSHAILYLHITRATAMTASFASLISAPTSLFVSRYRYSTPMNLTNLTPRLLTHASRGLAIGTALGIAMTWSRMRGRDEIEWQDRAWRLLENGGEKETDWWVLGGAATGAVVGLAGVMRGKIPVGVGKSILGGAGVGMGVGVPYMVSTYARGRKPA
;
A
#
# COMPACT_ATOMS: atom_id res chain seq x y z
N MET A 1 1.95 9.77 -6.87
CA MET A 1 2.38 9.06 -8.11
C MET A 1 1.46 9.42 -9.26
N THR A 2 0.16 9.55 -9.01
CA THR A 2 -0.79 10.07 -10.01
C THR A 2 -0.40 11.46 -10.53
N SER A 3 0.23 12.30 -9.71
CA SER A 3 0.78 13.60 -10.13
C SER A 3 1.91 13.56 -11.17
N LEU A 4 2.40 12.36 -11.56
CA LEU A 4 3.35 12.20 -12.66
C LEU A 4 2.66 12.27 -14.04
N PHE A 5 1.34 12.10 -14.06
CA PHE A 5 0.55 12.21 -15.27
C PHE A 5 0.14 13.66 -15.50
N LEU A 6 0.00 14.03 -16.78
CA LEU A 6 -0.52 15.34 -17.17
C LEU A 6 -1.95 15.52 -16.63
N HIS A 7 -2.24 16.73 -16.18
CA HIS A 7 -3.57 17.18 -15.77
C HIS A 7 -4.05 18.28 -16.74
N PRO A 8 -4.77 17.91 -17.81
CA PRO A 8 -5.28 18.84 -18.78
C PRO A 8 -6.38 19.73 -18.17
N PRO A 9 -6.70 20.89 -18.77
CA PRO A 9 -7.76 21.77 -18.28
C PRO A 9 -9.15 21.12 -18.28
N TYR A 10 -9.37 20.16 -19.17
CA TYR A 10 -10.66 19.48 -19.36
C TYR A 10 -10.55 17.98 -19.08
N ALA A 11 -11.61 17.40 -18.55
CA ALA A 11 -11.62 16.01 -18.12
C ALA A 11 -11.48 15.04 -19.28
N GLU A 12 -12.21 15.29 -20.37
CA GLU A 12 -12.23 14.52 -21.62
C GLU A 12 -10.87 14.41 -22.32
N ASP A 13 -9.93 15.30 -21.99
CA ASP A 13 -8.59 15.31 -22.57
C ASP A 13 -7.61 14.44 -21.77
N GLN A 14 -8.04 13.77 -20.70
CA GLN A 14 -7.15 12.98 -19.84
C GLN A 14 -6.58 11.76 -20.59
N PRO A 15 -5.28 11.74 -20.94
CA PRO A 15 -4.75 10.74 -21.87
C PRO A 15 -4.47 9.37 -21.20
N SER A 16 -4.19 9.36 -19.90
CA SER A 16 -3.74 8.17 -19.16
C SER A 16 -4.74 7.72 -18.09
N SER A 17 -6.04 7.92 -18.34
CA SER A 17 -7.15 7.65 -17.42
C SER A 17 -7.09 6.26 -16.77
N HIS A 18 -6.91 5.21 -17.59
CA HIS A 18 -6.79 3.82 -17.16
C HIS A 18 -5.61 3.60 -16.22
N ALA A 19 -4.41 4.03 -16.65
CA ALA A 19 -3.19 3.83 -15.87
C ALA A 19 -3.25 4.52 -14.51
N ILE A 20 -3.78 5.74 -14.47
CA ILE A 20 -3.98 6.51 -13.23
C ILE A 20 -4.86 5.75 -12.25
N LEU A 21 -6.02 5.29 -12.70
CA LEU A 21 -6.98 4.59 -11.84
C LEU A 21 -6.43 3.24 -11.36
N TYR A 22 -5.83 2.44 -12.25
CA TYR A 22 -5.21 1.18 -11.86
C TYR A 22 -4.09 1.39 -10.86
N LEU A 23 -3.17 2.33 -11.10
CA LEU A 23 -2.05 2.60 -10.18
C LEU A 23 -2.55 3.08 -8.82
N HIS A 24 -3.48 4.03 -8.81
CA HIS A 24 -3.99 4.59 -7.56
C HIS A 24 -4.70 3.54 -6.70
N ILE A 25 -5.65 2.79 -7.29
CA ILE A 25 -6.46 1.81 -6.57
C ILE A 25 -5.60 0.63 -6.14
N THR A 26 -4.70 0.15 -7.00
CA THR A 26 -3.76 -0.94 -6.67
C THR A 26 -2.85 -0.54 -5.52
N ARG A 27 -2.28 0.67 -5.54
CA ARG A 27 -1.48 1.20 -4.44
C ARG A 27 -2.31 1.34 -3.15
N ALA A 28 -3.52 1.89 -3.22
CA ALA A 28 -4.38 2.09 -2.06
C ALA A 28 -4.76 0.77 -1.36
N THR A 29 -5.14 -0.24 -2.15
CA THR A 29 -5.47 -1.58 -1.64
C THR A 29 -4.25 -2.33 -1.13
N ALA A 30 -3.10 -2.24 -1.82
CA ALA A 30 -1.83 -2.80 -1.37
C ALA A 30 -1.37 -2.19 -0.04
N MET A 31 -1.50 -0.87 0.12
CA MET A 31 -1.23 -0.16 1.38
C MET A 31 -2.14 -0.69 2.51
N THR A 32 -3.46 -0.68 2.32
CA THR A 32 -4.43 -1.09 3.35
C THR A 32 -4.24 -2.55 3.76
N ALA A 33 -4.07 -3.45 2.79
CA ALA A 33 -3.86 -4.87 3.07
C ALA A 33 -2.51 -5.13 3.76
N SER A 34 -1.46 -4.38 3.42
CA SER A 34 -0.18 -4.44 4.12
C SER A 34 -0.29 -3.88 5.54
N PHE A 35 -1.05 -2.82 5.76
CA PHE A 35 -1.26 -2.23 7.08
C PHE A 35 -1.98 -3.21 8.03
N ALA A 36 -2.88 -4.06 7.53
CA ALA A 36 -3.51 -5.12 8.30
C ALA A 36 -2.52 -6.15 8.88
N SER A 37 -1.26 -6.18 8.40
CA SER A 37 -0.19 -6.98 9.01
C SER A 37 0.15 -6.55 10.43
N LEU A 38 -0.04 -5.27 10.77
CA LEU A 38 0.19 -4.74 12.13
C LEU A 38 -0.76 -5.35 13.16
N ILE A 39 -1.91 -5.88 12.72
CA ILE A 39 -2.85 -6.60 13.57
C ILE A 39 -2.61 -8.10 13.44
N SER A 40 -2.57 -8.62 12.21
CA SER A 40 -2.53 -10.07 11.98
C SER A 40 -1.22 -10.74 12.41
N ALA A 41 -0.07 -10.05 12.38
CA ALA A 41 1.20 -10.63 12.83
C ALA A 41 1.30 -10.73 14.36
N PRO A 42 0.95 -9.70 15.16
CA PRO A 42 0.82 -9.86 16.61
C PRO A 42 -0.23 -10.90 16.97
N THR A 43 -1.43 -10.87 16.37
CA THR A 43 -2.47 -11.87 16.65
C THR A 43 -1.97 -13.29 16.38
N SER A 44 -1.25 -13.54 15.29
CA SER A 44 -0.67 -14.86 15.02
C SER A 44 0.38 -15.25 16.07
N LEU A 45 1.18 -14.30 16.56
CA LEU A 45 2.16 -14.53 17.63
C LEU A 45 1.48 -14.83 18.97
N PHE A 46 0.41 -14.12 19.32
CA PHE A 46 -0.40 -14.41 20.50
C PHE A 46 -0.99 -15.83 20.44
N VAL A 47 -1.56 -16.22 19.29
CA VAL A 47 -2.07 -17.59 19.09
C VAL A 47 -0.95 -18.63 19.21
N SER A 48 0.23 -18.37 18.64
CA SER A 48 1.36 -19.29 18.78
C SER A 48 1.92 -19.37 20.20
N ARG A 49 1.91 -18.26 20.95
CA ARG A 49 2.25 -18.28 22.38
C ARG A 49 1.30 -19.17 23.15
N TYR A 50 0.00 -19.04 22.90
CA TYR A 50 -1.01 -19.83 23.58
C TYR A 50 -0.92 -21.33 23.24
N ARG A 51 -0.65 -21.69 21.98
CA ARG A 51 -0.62 -23.09 21.51
C ARG A 51 0.73 -23.78 21.68
N TYR A 52 1.84 -23.06 21.58
CA TYR A 52 3.19 -23.61 21.45
C TYR A 52 4.22 -22.91 22.36
N SER A 53 3.78 -22.10 23.33
CA SER A 53 4.64 -21.39 24.28
C SER A 53 5.73 -20.53 23.63
N THR A 54 5.48 -20.03 22.42
CA THR A 54 6.44 -19.19 21.68
C THR A 54 6.70 -17.86 22.43
N PRO A 55 7.97 -17.45 22.63
CA PRO A 55 8.30 -16.18 23.26
C PRO A 55 7.81 -14.96 22.46
N MET A 56 7.26 -13.96 23.16
CA MET A 56 6.90 -12.66 22.56
C MET A 56 8.11 -11.74 22.56
N ASN A 57 8.92 -11.81 21.52
CA ASN A 57 10.07 -10.94 21.31
C ASN A 57 10.13 -10.44 19.87
N LEU A 58 10.97 -9.44 19.61
CA LEU A 58 11.14 -8.86 18.27
C LEU A 58 11.72 -9.87 17.27
N THR A 59 12.48 -10.86 17.74
CA THR A 59 13.04 -11.93 16.91
C THR A 59 11.95 -12.81 16.29
N ASN A 60 10.85 -13.03 17.00
CA ASN A 60 9.69 -13.79 16.51
C ASN A 60 8.67 -12.90 15.80
N LEU A 61 8.51 -11.65 16.23
CA LEU A 61 7.55 -10.71 15.66
C LEU A 61 7.99 -10.20 14.29
N THR A 62 9.26 -9.81 14.12
CA THR A 62 9.76 -9.19 12.88
C THR A 62 9.58 -10.09 11.65
N PRO A 63 9.98 -11.38 11.67
CA PRO A 63 9.78 -12.29 10.54
C PRO A 63 8.30 -12.51 10.20
N ARG A 64 7.44 -12.55 11.22
CA ARG A 64 5.98 -12.69 11.05
C ARG A 64 5.39 -11.44 10.44
N LEU A 65 5.78 -10.27 10.92
CA LEU A 65 5.33 -8.99 10.38
C LEU A 65 5.68 -8.87 8.90
N LEU A 66 6.94 -9.14 8.53
CA LEU A 66 7.37 -9.11 7.12
C LEU A 66 6.62 -10.13 6.26
N THR A 67 6.36 -11.32 6.80
CA THR A 67 5.61 -12.36 6.07
C THR A 67 4.15 -11.94 5.85
N HIS A 68 3.48 -11.42 6.88
CA HIS A 68 2.10 -10.95 6.78
C HIS A 68 2.00 -9.71 5.90
N ALA A 69 2.92 -8.76 6.01
CA ALA A 69 2.99 -7.57 5.16
C ALA A 69 3.23 -7.94 3.70
N SER A 70 4.14 -8.88 3.41
CA SER A 70 4.39 -9.38 2.06
C SER A 70 3.15 -10.02 1.44
N ARG A 71 2.41 -10.83 2.21
CA ARG A 71 1.13 -11.41 1.78
C ARG A 71 0.06 -10.34 1.56
N GLY A 72 -0.06 -9.41 2.50
CA GLY A 72 -0.98 -8.28 2.41
C GLY A 72 -0.72 -7.44 1.17
N LEU A 73 0.55 -7.14 0.87
CA LEU A 73 0.96 -6.41 -0.33
C LEU A 73 0.51 -7.14 -1.61
N ALA A 74 0.82 -8.43 -1.73
CA ALA A 74 0.48 -9.23 -2.90
C ALA A 74 -1.04 -9.37 -3.09
N ILE A 75 -1.76 -9.71 -2.01
CA ILE A 75 -3.23 -9.85 -2.02
C ILE A 75 -3.88 -8.50 -2.33
N GLY A 76 -3.44 -7.44 -1.66
CA GLY A 76 -3.96 -6.09 -1.87
C GLY A 76 -3.76 -5.61 -3.30
N THR A 77 -2.57 -5.84 -3.88
CA THR A 77 -2.30 -5.53 -5.29
C THR A 77 -3.26 -6.24 -6.24
N ALA A 78 -3.45 -7.55 -6.07
CA ALA A 78 -4.37 -8.33 -6.90
C ALA A 78 -5.82 -7.86 -6.73
N LEU A 79 -6.24 -7.57 -5.48
CA LEU A 79 -7.56 -7.02 -5.19
C LEU A 79 -7.76 -5.65 -5.84
N GLY A 80 -6.76 -4.78 -5.82
CA GLY A 80 -6.86 -3.46 -6.46
C GLY A 80 -7.08 -3.54 -7.97
N ILE A 81 -6.37 -4.43 -8.65
CA ILE A 81 -6.57 -4.68 -10.09
C ILE A 81 -8.01 -5.18 -10.33
N ALA A 82 -8.45 -6.17 -9.55
CA ALA A 82 -9.79 -6.73 -9.67
C ALA A 82 -10.90 -5.70 -9.36
N MET A 83 -10.69 -4.86 -8.35
CA MET A 83 -11.61 -3.78 -7.96
C MET A 83 -11.72 -2.72 -9.05
N THR A 84 -10.59 -2.26 -9.62
CA THR A 84 -10.61 -1.32 -10.74
C THR A 84 -11.33 -1.91 -11.95
N TRP A 85 -10.94 -3.14 -12.34
CA TRP A 85 -11.55 -3.82 -13.48
C TRP A 85 -13.05 -4.01 -13.29
N SER A 86 -13.48 -4.55 -12.15
CA SER A 86 -14.90 -4.79 -11.87
C SER A 86 -15.72 -3.51 -11.81
N ARG A 87 -15.17 -2.43 -11.23
CA ARG A 87 -15.88 -1.15 -11.12
C ARG A 87 -16.04 -0.46 -12.47
N MET A 88 -15.03 -0.58 -13.33
CA MET A 88 -14.95 0.18 -14.57
C MET A 88 -15.32 -0.61 -15.82
N ARG A 89 -15.55 -1.93 -15.70
CA ARG A 89 -16.04 -2.76 -16.82
C ARG A 89 -17.39 -2.25 -17.31
N GLY A 90 -17.48 -1.98 -18.61
CA GLY A 90 -18.70 -1.48 -19.26
C GLY A 90 -18.93 0.03 -19.08
N ARG A 91 -17.93 0.77 -18.60
CA ARG A 91 -17.96 2.24 -18.55
C ARG A 91 -17.34 2.83 -19.82
N ASP A 92 -17.91 3.95 -20.27
CA ASP A 92 -17.40 4.71 -21.41
C ASP A 92 -16.08 5.40 -21.07
N GLU A 93 -15.25 5.68 -22.08
CA GLU A 93 -13.92 6.28 -21.89
C GLU A 93 -13.98 7.62 -21.13
N ILE A 94 -15.00 8.44 -21.41
CA ILE A 94 -15.23 9.71 -20.72
C ILE A 94 -15.40 9.51 -19.20
N GLU A 95 -16.02 8.41 -18.76
CA GLU A 95 -16.14 8.13 -17.32
C GLU A 95 -14.79 7.75 -16.69
N TRP A 96 -13.91 7.07 -17.42
CA TRP A 96 -12.54 6.80 -16.96
C TRP A 96 -11.77 8.10 -16.82
N GLN A 97 -11.86 8.94 -17.83
CA GLN A 97 -11.19 10.23 -17.92
C GLN A 97 -11.63 11.19 -16.81
N ASP A 98 -12.93 11.37 -16.62
CA ASP A 98 -13.49 12.23 -15.56
C ASP A 98 -13.10 11.76 -14.15
N ARG A 99 -13.16 10.46 -13.87
CA ARG A 99 -12.72 9.93 -12.56
C ARG A 99 -11.22 10.12 -12.32
N ALA A 100 -10.41 9.86 -13.35
CA ALA A 100 -8.96 10.05 -13.26
C ALA A 100 -8.61 11.53 -13.10
N TRP A 101 -9.30 12.42 -13.80
CA TRP A 101 -9.12 13.87 -13.71
C TRP A 101 -9.44 14.38 -12.29
N ARG A 102 -10.62 14.03 -11.75
CA ARG A 102 -10.99 14.39 -10.37
C ARG A 102 -10.03 13.85 -9.33
N LEU A 103 -9.47 12.67 -9.57
CA LEU A 103 -8.45 12.09 -8.70
C LEU A 103 -7.12 12.88 -8.76
N LEU A 104 -6.72 13.35 -9.95
CA LEU A 104 -5.55 14.22 -10.11
C LEU A 104 -5.76 15.58 -9.47
N GLU A 105 -6.99 16.10 -9.40
CA GLU A 105 -7.28 17.34 -8.70
C GLU A 105 -7.13 17.19 -7.18
N ASN A 106 -7.37 16.00 -6.62
CA ASN A 106 -7.28 15.75 -5.19
C ASN A 106 -5.82 15.83 -4.66
N GLY A 107 -5.47 17.00 -4.12
CA GLY A 107 -4.15 17.27 -3.52
C GLY A 107 -3.75 16.29 -2.42
N GLY A 108 -4.69 15.88 -1.59
CA GLY A 108 -4.39 14.99 -0.48
C GLY A 108 -4.11 13.55 -0.91
N GLU A 109 -4.79 13.05 -1.95
CA GLU A 109 -4.46 11.73 -2.51
C GLU A 109 -3.09 11.76 -3.18
N LYS A 110 -2.76 12.85 -3.89
CA LYS A 110 -1.42 13.06 -4.47
C LYS A 110 -0.33 12.99 -3.41
N GLU A 111 -0.50 13.68 -2.28
CA GLU A 111 0.50 13.67 -1.20
C GLU A 111 0.60 12.29 -0.53
N THR A 112 -0.55 11.66 -0.27
CA THR A 112 -0.59 10.31 0.30
C THR A 112 0.13 9.29 -0.58
N ASP A 113 -0.04 9.36 -1.90
CA ASP A 113 0.66 8.49 -2.84
C ASP A 113 2.19 8.57 -2.68
N TRP A 114 2.73 9.78 -2.48
CA TRP A 114 4.16 9.99 -2.33
C TRP A 114 4.70 9.43 -1.01
N TRP A 115 3.97 9.63 0.09
CA TRP A 115 4.30 9.00 1.36
C TRP A 115 4.32 7.48 1.28
N VAL A 116 3.32 6.89 0.60
CA VAL A 116 3.24 5.45 0.42
C VAL A 116 4.40 4.93 -0.44
N LEU A 117 4.71 5.59 -1.55
CA LEU A 117 5.84 5.17 -2.41
C LEU A 117 7.18 5.32 -1.70
N GLY A 118 7.44 6.46 -1.06
CA GLY A 118 8.68 6.71 -0.32
C GLY A 118 8.86 5.72 0.84
N GLY A 119 7.77 5.44 1.56
CA GLY A 119 7.71 4.39 2.57
C GLY A 119 8.03 3.01 1.99
N ALA A 120 7.41 2.64 0.87
CA ALA A 120 7.65 1.36 0.20
C ALA A 120 9.12 1.19 -0.20
N ALA A 121 9.70 2.18 -0.87
CA ALA A 121 11.09 2.14 -1.32
C ALA A 121 12.06 2.02 -0.13
N THR A 122 11.87 2.86 0.89
CA THR A 122 12.69 2.82 2.11
C THR A 122 12.57 1.47 2.82
N GLY A 123 11.34 0.97 2.98
CA GLY A 123 11.08 -0.31 3.62
C GLY A 123 11.68 -1.49 2.86
N ALA A 124 11.62 -1.49 1.54
CA ALA A 124 12.24 -2.51 0.68
C ALA A 124 13.76 -2.54 0.86
N VAL A 125 14.42 -1.38 0.85
CA VAL A 125 15.88 -1.25 1.03
C VAL A 125 16.29 -1.71 2.43
N VAL A 126 15.56 -1.29 3.47
CA VAL A 126 15.82 -1.72 4.86
C VAL A 126 15.63 -3.23 5.01
N GLY A 127 14.57 -3.79 4.42
CA GLY A 127 14.31 -5.23 4.42
C GLY A 127 15.43 -6.03 3.74
N LEU A 128 15.91 -5.57 2.58
CA LEU A 128 17.05 -6.18 1.89
C LEU A 128 18.32 -6.13 2.75
N ALA A 129 18.67 -4.95 3.26
CA ALA A 129 19.85 -4.75 4.10
C ALA A 129 19.81 -5.63 5.37
N GLY A 130 18.63 -5.82 5.97
CA GLY A 130 18.44 -6.66 7.14
C GLY A 130 18.71 -8.15 6.87
N VAL A 131 18.33 -8.66 5.69
CA VAL A 131 18.66 -10.04 5.29
C VAL A 131 20.14 -10.18 4.95
N MET A 132 20.71 -9.24 4.18
CA MET A 132 22.14 -9.27 3.82
C MET A 132 23.05 -9.25 5.05
N ARG A 133 22.62 -8.63 6.15
CA ARG A 133 23.34 -8.58 7.43
C ARG A 133 23.02 -9.75 8.37
N GLY A 134 22.25 -10.75 7.93
CA GLY A 134 21.87 -11.91 8.74
C GLY A 134 20.95 -11.61 9.93
N LYS A 135 20.34 -10.42 9.98
CA LYS A 135 19.49 -9.98 11.11
C LYS A 135 18.04 -10.42 10.99
N ILE A 136 17.60 -10.78 9.78
CA ILE A 136 16.22 -11.17 9.50
C ILE A 136 16.21 -12.60 8.93
N PRO A 137 15.69 -13.59 9.68
CA PRO A 137 15.64 -14.98 9.22
C PRO A 137 14.43 -15.22 8.28
N VAL A 138 14.34 -14.44 7.20
CA VAL A 138 13.34 -14.64 6.13
C VAL A 138 14.01 -14.61 4.77
N GLY A 139 13.41 -15.26 3.78
CA GLY A 139 13.93 -15.22 2.41
C GLY A 139 13.96 -13.80 1.84
N VAL A 140 14.94 -13.50 0.98
CA VAL A 140 15.19 -12.17 0.39
C VAL A 140 13.92 -11.55 -0.17
N GLY A 141 13.17 -12.28 -1.00
CA GLY A 141 11.92 -11.76 -1.60
C GLY A 141 10.86 -11.39 -0.56
N LYS A 142 10.69 -12.19 0.49
CA LYS A 142 9.75 -11.87 1.59
C LYS A 142 10.21 -10.66 2.40
N SER A 143 11.53 -10.48 2.58
CA SER A 143 12.04 -9.31 3.29
C SER A 143 11.87 -8.03 2.49
N ILE A 144 12.14 -8.06 1.19
CA ILE A 144 11.93 -6.92 0.29
C ILE A 144 10.45 -6.55 0.24
N LEU A 145 9.58 -7.52 -0.09
CA LEU A 145 8.15 -7.29 -0.21
C LEU A 145 7.50 -6.96 1.13
N GLY A 146 7.93 -7.64 2.21
CA GLY A 146 7.46 -7.37 3.56
C GLY A 146 7.89 -6.00 4.04
N GLY A 147 9.14 -5.61 3.78
CA GLY A 147 9.67 -4.29 4.08
C GLY A 147 8.91 -3.22 3.31
N ALA A 148 8.70 -3.41 2.00
CA ALA A 148 7.89 -2.53 1.18
C ALA A 148 6.46 -2.38 1.73
N GLY A 149 5.80 -3.50 2.08
CA GLY A 149 4.46 -3.49 2.64
C GLY A 149 4.37 -2.76 3.99
N VAL A 150 5.33 -3.00 4.91
CA VAL A 150 5.42 -2.26 6.18
C VAL A 150 5.63 -0.77 5.93
N GLY A 151 6.51 -0.42 5.00
CA GLY A 151 6.79 0.96 4.61
C GLY A 151 5.60 1.67 3.99
N MET A 152 4.85 1.00 3.10
CA MET A 152 3.59 1.51 2.54
C MET A 152 2.57 1.80 3.62
N GLY A 153 2.57 1.01 4.70
CA GLY A 153 1.69 1.19 5.85
C GLY A 153 1.75 2.58 6.48
N VAL A 154 2.83 3.34 6.30
CA VAL A 154 2.96 4.74 6.76
C VAL A 154 1.90 5.67 6.16
N GLY A 155 1.38 5.34 4.97
CA GLY A 155 0.31 6.13 4.35
C GLY A 155 -0.98 6.17 5.15
N VAL A 156 -1.32 5.11 5.90
CA VAL A 156 -2.54 5.05 6.72
C VAL A 156 -2.52 6.06 7.88
N PRO A 157 -1.52 6.04 8.80
CA PRO A 157 -1.44 7.05 9.86
C PRO A 157 -1.22 8.45 9.29
N TYR A 158 -0.53 8.60 8.15
CA TYR A 158 -0.43 9.88 7.45
C TYR A 158 -1.82 10.41 7.07
N MET A 159 -2.64 9.62 6.36
CA MET A 159 -4.02 10.00 6.02
C MET A 159 -4.83 10.36 7.27
N VAL A 160 -4.82 9.51 8.29
CA VAL A 160 -5.54 9.77 9.56
C VAL A 160 -5.11 11.10 10.18
N SER A 161 -3.80 11.37 10.20
CA SER A 161 -3.26 12.63 10.74
C SER A 161 -3.70 13.85 9.94
N THR A 162 -3.76 13.75 8.61
CA THR A 162 -4.21 14.86 7.76
C THR A 162 -5.69 15.14 7.91
N TYR A 163 -6.54 14.11 8.01
CA TYR A 163 -7.97 14.28 8.30
C TYR A 163 -8.19 14.90 9.68
N ALA A 164 -7.46 14.45 10.70
CA ALA A 164 -7.51 15.04 12.03
C ALA A 164 -7.10 16.53 12.05
N ARG A 165 -6.25 16.96 11.11
CA ARG A 165 -5.83 18.36 10.93
C ARG A 165 -6.75 19.18 10.02
N GLY A 166 -7.90 18.64 9.61
CA GLY A 166 -8.92 19.37 8.86
C GLY A 166 -8.87 19.18 7.33
N ARG A 167 -8.16 18.17 6.83
CA ARG A 167 -8.27 17.79 5.41
C ARG A 167 -9.72 17.42 5.08
N LYS A 168 -10.28 18.05 4.05
CA LYS A 168 -11.62 17.71 3.54
C LYS A 168 -11.54 16.45 2.67
N PRO A 169 -12.54 15.55 2.75
CA PRO A 169 -12.67 14.46 1.78
C PRO A 169 -12.92 15.04 0.38
N ALA A 170 -12.54 14.27 -0.64
CA ALA A 170 -12.89 14.57 -2.03
C ALA A 170 -14.40 14.47 -2.27
#